data_AF-A0A2Z7BE23-F1
#
_entry.id   AF-A0A2Z7BE23-F1
#
_cell.length_a   1.000
_cell.length_b   1.000
_cell.length_c   1.000
_cell.angle_alpha   90.00
_cell.angle_beta   90.00
_cell.angle_gamma   90.00
#
_symmetry.space_group_name_H-M   'P 1'
#
loop_
_entity.id
_entity.type
_entity.pdbx_description
1 polymer ?
#
loop_
_entity_poly.entity_id
_entity_poly.type
_entity_poly.pdbx_seq_one_letter_code
_entity_poly.pdbx_strand_id
1 'polypeptide(L)'
;MLDWSRLRMRFRDGTREVELKGDPTLQRSMVSLKSIHKIAEVEYSATLFAIDRDHSQEEGTCIPELKALLEQYELVFRKPHGLPPARDQDHAILIREGHGPVQVRPYRYAHGQKNEIERLVGEMLTAGIIQPSDSPYSSPVILVKKKDGSWRFCVDYRALNEATISDKYPIPVVEELLDELYGAVYFSKLDLRSGYHQIRVRPQDVPKTAFRTHLEHYEFLVMPFGLKNAPSTFQATMNEILRPYVRKFVLVFFDDILVFSKSLSEHVTHLICVLEVLQNNQLFLNQKSVALGYRKSNTWDM
;
A
#
# COMPACT_ATOMS: atom_id res chain seq x y z
N MET A 1 22.99 -8.50 -43.17
CA MET A 1 23.99 -7.42 -43.08
C MET A 1 23.27 -6.12 -42.78
N LEU A 2 23.66 -5.44 -41.70
CA LEU A 2 23.01 -4.22 -41.21
C LEU A 2 23.98 -3.04 -41.39
N ASP A 3 23.55 -2.02 -42.12
CA ASP A 3 24.29 -0.78 -42.32
C ASP A 3 23.45 0.38 -41.75
N TRP A 4 23.74 0.72 -40.50
CA TRP A 4 23.06 1.77 -39.74
C TRP A 4 23.28 3.16 -40.34
N SER A 5 24.45 3.40 -40.94
CA SER A 5 24.78 4.70 -41.54
C SER A 5 23.92 5.00 -42.77
N ARG A 6 23.46 3.95 -43.47
CA ARG A 6 22.59 4.05 -44.64
C ARG A 6 21.15 3.64 -44.38
N LEU A 7 20.79 3.34 -43.12
CA LEU A 7 19.50 2.81 -42.68
C LEU A 7 19.06 1.59 -43.53
N ARG A 8 19.97 0.65 -43.81
CA ARG A 8 19.68 -0.53 -44.63
C ARG A 8 19.89 -1.81 -43.86
N MET A 9 18.96 -2.74 -44.00
CA MET A 9 19.09 -4.10 -43.49
C MET A 9 18.80 -5.09 -44.62
N ARG A 10 19.77 -5.98 -44.90
CA ARG A 10 19.59 -7.09 -45.84
C ARG A 10 19.56 -8.42 -45.10
N PHE A 11 18.57 -9.24 -45.38
CA PHE A 11 18.48 -10.61 -44.90
C PHE A 11 17.87 -11.51 -45.98
N ARG A 12 18.03 -12.82 -45.84
CA ARG A 12 17.42 -13.81 -46.74
C ARG A 12 16.19 -14.41 -46.07
N ASP A 13 15.10 -14.46 -46.82
CA ASP A 13 13.90 -15.22 -46.47
C ASP A 13 13.71 -16.32 -47.54
N GLY A 14 14.09 -17.54 -47.18
CA GLY A 14 14.21 -18.65 -48.13
C GLY A 14 15.20 -18.37 -49.26
N THR A 15 14.73 -18.40 -50.51
CA THR A 15 15.53 -18.10 -51.71
C THR A 15 15.56 -16.62 -52.09
N ARG A 16 14.81 -15.76 -51.40
CA ARG A 16 14.70 -14.33 -51.72
C ARG A 16 15.61 -13.52 -50.81
N GLU A 17 16.36 -12.59 -51.40
CA GLU A 17 17.09 -11.58 -50.67
C GLU A 17 16.19 -10.35 -50.47
N VAL A 18 15.96 -9.98 -49.22
CA VAL A 18 15.09 -8.87 -48.83
C VAL A 18 15.98 -7.74 -48.30
N GLU A 19 15.82 -6.55 -48.89
CA GLU A 19 16.46 -5.31 -48.42
C GLU A 19 15.41 -4.37 -47.85
N LEU A 20 15.47 -4.12 -46.55
CA LEU A 20 14.74 -3.06 -45.89
C LEU A 20 15.57 -1.78 -45.93
N LYS A 21 14.95 -0.67 -46.36
CA LYS A 21 15.56 0.66 -46.45
C LYS A 21 14.73 1.64 -45.63
N GLY A 22 15.35 2.34 -44.70
CA GLY A 22 14.70 3.40 -43.93
C GLY A 22 14.29 4.56 -44.83
N ASP A 23 13.10 5.10 -44.58
CA ASP A 23 12.58 6.26 -45.29
C ASP A 23 13.15 7.55 -44.65
N PRO A 24 13.99 8.33 -45.36
CA PRO A 24 14.57 9.55 -44.82
C PRO A 24 13.55 10.69 -44.65
N THR A 25 12.31 10.53 -45.12
CA THR A 25 11.22 11.52 -44.97
C THR A 25 10.43 11.35 -43.67
N LEU A 26 10.71 10.29 -42.87
CA LEU A 26 10.09 10.07 -41.58
C LEU A 26 10.34 11.25 -40.63
N GLN A 27 9.30 12.02 -40.37
CA GLN A 27 9.35 13.13 -39.42
C GLN A 27 9.24 12.62 -37.99
N ARG A 28 10.15 13.08 -37.13
CA ARG A 28 10.05 12.88 -35.69
C ARG A 28 9.19 13.98 -35.10
N SER A 29 7.91 13.70 -34.89
CA SER A 29 6.99 14.62 -34.20
C SER A 29 6.47 13.98 -32.92
N MET A 30 6.32 14.80 -31.88
CA MET A 30 5.68 14.38 -30.65
C MET A 30 4.16 14.38 -30.88
N VAL A 31 3.54 13.21 -30.78
CA VAL A 31 2.10 13.02 -31.04
C VAL A 31 1.40 12.50 -29.80
N SER A 32 0.17 12.94 -29.57
CA SER A 32 -0.65 12.43 -28.47
C SER A 32 -1.15 11.01 -28.77
N LEU A 33 -1.43 10.24 -27.72
CA LEU A 33 -1.97 8.88 -27.83
C LEU A 33 -3.33 8.86 -28.54
N LYS A 34 -4.15 9.92 -28.34
CA LYS A 34 -5.41 10.13 -29.06
C LYS A 34 -5.20 10.35 -30.56
N SER A 35 -4.14 11.06 -30.94
CA SER A 35 -3.78 11.31 -32.34
C SER A 35 -3.35 10.02 -33.04
N ILE A 36 -2.56 9.18 -32.37
CA ILE A 36 -2.12 7.87 -32.88
C ILE A 36 -3.34 6.95 -33.12
N HIS A 37 -4.27 6.89 -32.16
CA HIS A 37 -5.48 6.07 -32.29
C HIS A 37 -6.35 6.47 -33.49
N LYS A 38 -6.37 7.76 -33.83
CA LYS A 38 -7.12 8.29 -34.99
C LYS A 38 -6.44 7.98 -36.32
N ILE A 39 -5.12 7.81 -36.33
CA ILE A 39 -4.34 7.44 -37.53
C ILE A 39 -4.48 5.94 -37.83
N ALA A 40 -4.72 5.11 -36.82
CA ALA A 40 -4.95 3.67 -36.95
C ALA A 40 -6.27 3.30 -37.66
N GLU A 41 -7.14 4.28 -37.97
CA GLU A 41 -8.38 4.09 -38.75
C GLU A 41 -8.14 4.09 -40.28
N VAL A 42 -6.89 4.22 -40.73
CA VAL A 42 -6.46 4.16 -42.14
C VAL A 42 -5.54 2.94 -42.34
N GLU A 43 -5.43 2.39 -43.56
CA GLU A 43 -4.59 1.20 -43.89
C GLU A 43 -3.09 1.42 -43.62
N TYR A 44 -2.70 1.36 -42.35
CA TYR A 44 -1.32 1.38 -41.89
C TYR A 44 -1.11 0.34 -40.79
N SER A 45 0.09 -0.24 -40.74
CA SER A 45 0.56 -1.05 -39.61
C SER A 45 1.47 -0.19 -38.75
N ALA A 46 1.13 -0.04 -37.46
CA ALA A 46 1.90 0.71 -36.49
C ALA A 46 2.40 -0.20 -35.37
N THR A 47 3.69 -0.12 -35.03
CA THR A 47 4.31 -0.85 -33.92
C THR A 47 4.72 0.14 -32.85
N LEU A 48 4.14 0.00 -31.65
CA LEU A 48 4.48 0.82 -30.50
C LEU A 48 5.66 0.17 -29.75
N PHE A 49 6.77 0.90 -29.62
CA PHE A 49 7.87 0.51 -28.75
C PHE A 49 7.83 1.38 -27.49
N ALA A 50 7.58 0.77 -26.33
CA ALA A 50 7.86 1.39 -25.05
C ALA A 50 9.34 1.17 -24.76
N ILE A 51 10.14 2.23 -24.86
CA ILE A 51 11.50 2.22 -24.34
C ILE A 51 11.39 2.66 -22.89
N ASP A 52 11.21 1.67 -22.02
CA ASP A 52 11.45 1.89 -20.60
C ASP A 52 12.97 2.00 -20.46
N ARG A 53 13.46 3.12 -19.90
CA ARG A 53 14.80 3.06 -19.33
C ARG A 53 14.63 2.09 -18.18
N ASP A 54 15.33 0.96 -18.26
CA ASP A 54 15.35 0.02 -17.16
C ASP A 54 15.81 0.80 -15.93
N HIS A 55 14.84 1.23 -15.13
CA HIS A 55 15.01 1.54 -13.74
C HIS A 55 15.08 0.20 -13.01
N SER A 56 15.92 -0.73 -13.53
CA SER A 56 16.58 -1.70 -12.68
C SER A 56 17.34 -0.86 -11.69
N GLN A 57 16.63 -0.64 -10.58
CA GLN A 57 17.02 -0.01 -9.34
C GLN A 57 18.40 0.63 -9.46
N GLU A 58 18.46 1.97 -9.51
CA GLU A 58 19.46 2.57 -8.65
C GLU A 58 19.09 2.06 -7.25
N GLU A 59 19.63 0.89 -6.89
CA GLU A 59 19.74 0.42 -5.53
C GLU A 59 20.38 1.61 -4.84
N GLY A 60 19.54 2.39 -4.16
CA GLY A 60 19.93 3.64 -3.56
C GLY A 60 21.22 3.35 -2.82
N THR A 61 22.29 4.05 -3.21
CA THR A 61 23.62 3.85 -2.65
C THR A 61 23.43 3.74 -1.15
N CYS A 62 23.66 2.56 -0.56
CA CYS A 62 23.27 2.30 0.82
C CYS A 62 24.01 3.31 1.69
N ILE A 63 23.31 4.39 2.05
CA ILE A 63 23.89 5.50 2.80
C ILE A 63 24.22 4.91 4.17
N PRO A 64 25.50 4.81 4.57
CA PRO A 64 25.90 4.10 5.79
C PRO A 64 25.16 4.58 7.03
N GLU A 65 24.89 5.89 7.09
CA GLU A 65 24.13 6.54 8.16
C GLU A 65 22.69 6.02 8.25
N LEU A 66 22.03 5.78 7.12
CA LEU A 66 20.66 5.24 7.09
C LEU A 66 20.62 3.75 7.49
N LYS A 67 21.67 2.99 7.15
CA LYS A 67 21.80 1.60 7.58
C LYS A 67 21.98 1.50 9.10
N ALA A 68 22.83 2.36 9.67
CA ALA A 68 23.02 2.43 11.12
C ALA A 68 21.71 2.73 11.87
N LEU A 69 20.84 3.58 11.30
CA LEU A 69 19.50 3.83 11.87
C LEU A 69 18.61 2.59 11.89
N LEU A 70 18.62 1.79 10.82
CA LEU A 70 17.84 0.54 10.78
C LEU A 70 18.28 -0.45 11.87
N GLU A 71 19.58 -0.51 12.13
CA GLU A 71 20.16 -1.33 13.19
C GLU A 71 19.83 -0.78 14.59
N GLN A 72 19.91 0.55 14.77
CA GLN A 72 19.57 1.20 16.04
C GLN A 72 18.10 1.03 16.43
N TYR A 73 17.18 1.11 15.47
CA TYR A 73 15.74 1.01 15.68
C TYR A 73 15.18 -0.38 15.30
N GLU A 74 15.98 -1.44 15.46
CA GLU A 74 15.58 -2.83 15.13
C GLU A 74 14.23 -3.23 15.75
N LEU A 75 13.92 -2.71 16.95
CA LEU A 75 12.67 -2.97 17.66
C LEU A 75 11.42 -2.62 16.83
N VAL A 76 11.47 -1.54 16.06
CA VAL A 76 10.37 -1.08 15.19
C VAL A 76 10.12 -2.07 14.04
N PHE A 77 11.10 -2.89 13.67
CA PHE A 77 10.98 -3.86 12.58
C PHE A 77 10.57 -5.26 13.07
N ARG A 78 10.48 -5.47 14.39
CA ARG A 78 10.08 -6.77 14.96
C ARG A 78 8.62 -7.09 14.64
N LYS A 79 8.30 -8.38 14.65
CA LYS A 79 6.90 -8.82 14.52
C LYS A 79 6.16 -8.48 15.83
N PRO A 80 5.06 -7.72 15.77
CA PRO A 80 4.25 -7.48 16.97
C PRO A 80 3.66 -8.78 17.49
N HIS A 81 3.57 -8.89 18.81
CA HIS A 81 2.91 -9.98 19.52
C HIS A 81 1.90 -9.40 20.50
N GLY A 82 0.68 -9.95 20.50
CA GLY A 82 -0.42 -9.43 21.30
C GLY A 82 -1.03 -8.15 20.75
N LEU A 83 -1.81 -7.49 21.60
CA LEU A 83 -2.54 -6.28 21.23
C LEU A 83 -1.65 -5.04 21.28
N PRO A 84 -1.79 -4.09 20.32
CA PRO A 84 -1.16 -2.77 20.40
C PRO A 84 -1.62 -2.03 21.68
N PRO A 85 -1.02 -0.91 22.11
CA PRO A 85 -1.55 -0.15 23.23
C PRO A 85 -2.94 0.42 22.91
N ALA A 86 -3.76 0.62 23.95
CA ALA A 86 -5.04 1.31 23.81
C ALA A 86 -4.79 2.81 23.58
N ARG A 87 -5.61 3.43 22.73
CA ARG A 87 -5.50 4.85 22.36
C ARG A 87 -6.89 5.49 22.39
N ASP A 88 -6.96 6.81 22.50
CA ASP A 88 -8.25 7.54 22.53
C ASP A 88 -9.04 7.37 21.20
N GLN A 89 -8.30 7.10 20.13
CA GLN A 89 -8.71 6.96 18.74
C GLN A 89 -8.85 5.48 18.36
N ASP A 90 -8.96 4.58 19.34
CA ASP A 90 -9.32 3.18 19.07
C ASP A 90 -10.58 3.13 18.20
N HIS A 91 -10.60 2.18 17.26
CA HIS A 91 -11.56 2.14 16.18
C HIS A 91 -12.98 1.92 16.69
N ALA A 92 -13.89 2.79 16.25
CA ALA A 92 -15.29 2.75 16.60
C ALA A 92 -16.17 2.33 15.41
N ILE A 93 -17.17 1.50 15.68
CA ILE A 93 -18.14 1.05 14.67
C ILE A 93 -19.53 1.51 15.10
N LEU A 94 -19.88 2.75 14.75
CA LEU A 94 -21.17 3.36 15.08
C LEU A 94 -22.25 2.88 14.10
N ILE A 95 -23.16 2.04 14.58
CA ILE A 95 -24.28 1.52 13.80
C ILE A 95 -25.45 2.50 13.85
N ARG A 96 -26.17 2.67 12.73
CA ARG A 96 -27.39 3.48 12.67
C ARG A 96 -28.42 2.96 13.68
N GLU A 97 -29.08 3.89 14.35
CA GLU A 97 -30.12 3.57 15.34
C GLU A 97 -31.21 2.67 14.72
N GLY A 98 -31.61 1.63 15.45
CA GLY A 98 -32.64 0.69 15.01
C GLY A 98 -32.22 -0.37 13.98
N HIS A 99 -30.98 -0.39 13.49
CA HIS A 99 -30.56 -1.36 12.47
C HIS A 99 -30.49 -2.82 12.98
N GLY A 100 -30.08 -3.01 14.23
CA GLY A 100 -29.79 -4.34 14.78
C GLY A 100 -28.52 -5.00 14.22
N PRO A 101 -28.19 -6.22 14.66
CA PRO A 101 -26.96 -6.92 14.27
C PRO A 101 -26.99 -7.38 12.81
N VAL A 102 -25.85 -7.24 12.13
CA VAL A 102 -25.68 -7.69 10.74
C VAL A 102 -25.30 -9.16 10.72
N GLN A 103 -26.07 -9.99 10.02
CA GLN A 103 -25.81 -11.42 9.86
C GLN A 103 -25.79 -11.82 8.39
N VAL A 104 -24.61 -12.17 7.89
CA VAL A 104 -24.40 -12.60 6.51
C VAL A 104 -23.88 -14.03 6.50
N ARG A 105 -24.43 -14.87 5.63
CA ARG A 105 -24.07 -16.29 5.54
C ARG A 105 -22.66 -16.48 4.97
N PRO A 106 -21.87 -17.43 5.50
CA PRO A 106 -20.57 -17.79 4.92
C PRO A 106 -20.65 -18.21 3.46
N TYR A 107 -19.64 -17.86 2.67
CA TYR A 107 -19.47 -18.35 1.31
C TYR A 107 -19.05 -19.83 1.30
N ARG A 108 -19.34 -20.52 0.19
CA ARG A 108 -18.89 -21.89 -0.03
C ARG A 108 -17.44 -21.88 -0.55
N TYR A 109 -16.57 -22.64 0.11
CA TYR A 109 -15.16 -22.78 -0.25
C TYR A 109 -14.82 -24.21 -0.66
N ALA A 110 -13.90 -24.34 -1.62
CA ALA A 110 -13.26 -25.62 -1.94
C ALA A 110 -12.38 -26.09 -0.76
N HIS A 111 -12.11 -27.39 -0.67
CA HIS A 111 -11.41 -27.97 0.49
C HIS A 111 -10.02 -27.34 0.72
N GLY A 112 -9.24 -27.07 -0.33
CA GLY A 112 -7.94 -26.41 -0.21
C GLY A 112 -8.03 -24.98 0.36
N GLN A 113 -9.07 -24.23 0.02
CA GLN A 113 -9.30 -22.87 0.54
C GLN A 113 -9.75 -22.90 2.00
N LYS A 114 -10.53 -23.90 2.39
CA LYS A 114 -10.91 -24.12 3.78
C LYS A 114 -9.69 -24.32 4.66
N ASN A 115 -8.76 -25.20 4.27
CA ASN A 115 -7.55 -25.44 5.04
C ASN A 115 -6.70 -24.18 5.19
N GLU A 116 -6.62 -23.35 4.15
CA GLU A 116 -5.89 -22.08 4.21
C GLU A 116 -6.57 -21.06 5.14
N ILE A 117 -7.91 -20.99 5.16
CA ILE A 117 -8.66 -20.14 6.11
C ILE A 117 -8.29 -20.51 7.53
N GLU A 118 -8.34 -21.80 7.90
CA GLU A 118 -8.05 -22.22 9.27
C GLU A 118 -6.57 -22.04 9.63
N ARG A 119 -5.66 -22.23 8.66
CA ARG A 119 -4.23 -21.92 8.85
C ARG A 119 -4.03 -20.44 9.21
N LEU A 120 -4.65 -19.53 8.46
CA LEU A 120 -4.56 -18.08 8.71
C LEU A 120 -5.25 -17.68 10.02
N VAL A 121 -6.38 -18.30 10.36
CA VAL A 121 -7.05 -18.10 11.66
C VAL A 121 -6.16 -18.55 12.81
N GLY A 122 -5.52 -19.71 12.72
CA GLY A 122 -4.57 -20.19 13.73
C GLY A 122 -3.39 -19.24 13.95
N GLU A 123 -2.86 -18.64 12.87
CA GLU A 123 -1.83 -17.60 12.97
C GLU A 123 -2.33 -16.34 13.69
N MET A 124 -3.56 -15.90 13.40
CA MET A 124 -4.15 -14.72 14.03
C MET A 124 -4.50 -14.96 15.50
N LEU A 125 -4.97 -16.16 15.86
CA LEU A 125 -5.18 -16.57 17.26
C LEU A 125 -3.86 -16.61 18.02
N THR A 126 -2.82 -17.20 17.44
CA THR A 126 -1.47 -17.25 18.05
C THR A 126 -0.88 -15.84 18.22
N ALA A 127 -1.15 -14.93 17.28
CA ALA A 127 -0.75 -13.54 17.38
C ALA A 127 -1.55 -12.75 18.44
N GLY A 128 -2.70 -13.28 18.90
CA GLY A 128 -3.56 -12.64 19.89
C GLY A 128 -4.38 -11.47 19.35
N ILE A 129 -4.65 -11.43 18.03
CA ILE A 129 -5.38 -10.33 17.38
C ILE A 129 -6.85 -10.66 17.10
N ILE A 130 -7.23 -11.93 17.23
CA ILE A 130 -8.61 -12.41 17.18
C ILE A 130 -8.88 -13.33 18.37
N GLN A 131 -10.16 -13.56 18.66
CA GLN A 131 -10.62 -14.52 19.67
C GLN A 131 -11.92 -15.21 19.22
N PRO A 132 -12.29 -16.37 19.80
CA PRO A 132 -13.61 -16.97 19.60
C PRO A 132 -14.73 -16.00 19.99
N SER A 133 -15.85 -16.04 19.27
CA SER A 133 -16.95 -15.08 19.42
C SER A 133 -18.31 -15.74 19.49
N ASP A 134 -19.12 -15.31 20.46
CA ASP A 134 -20.57 -15.59 20.55
C ASP A 134 -21.41 -14.40 20.05
N SER A 135 -20.80 -13.49 19.28
CA SER A 135 -21.45 -12.27 18.82
C SER A 135 -22.70 -12.54 17.97
N PRO A 136 -23.75 -11.72 18.08
CA PRO A 136 -24.88 -11.78 17.17
C PRO A 136 -24.56 -11.25 15.76
N TYR A 137 -23.40 -10.59 15.55
CA TYR A 137 -22.94 -10.15 14.23
C TYR A 137 -22.23 -11.29 13.51
N SER A 138 -22.27 -11.29 12.18
CA SER A 138 -21.54 -12.27 11.39
C SER A 138 -21.26 -11.76 9.98
N SER A 139 -19.98 -11.65 9.64
CA SER A 139 -19.50 -11.32 8.29
C SER A 139 -18.74 -12.50 7.67
N PRO A 140 -18.89 -12.78 6.36
CA PRO A 140 -18.24 -13.92 5.76
C PRO A 140 -16.77 -13.61 5.41
N VAL A 141 -15.92 -14.62 5.52
CA VAL A 141 -14.51 -14.53 5.08
C VAL A 141 -14.44 -14.62 3.56
N ILE A 142 -13.50 -13.90 2.95
CA ILE A 142 -13.08 -13.96 1.54
C ILE A 142 -11.58 -14.16 1.46
N LEU A 143 -11.14 -15.16 0.67
CA LEU A 143 -9.73 -15.31 0.28
C LEU A 143 -9.47 -14.62 -1.06
N VAL A 144 -8.51 -13.71 -1.08
CA VAL A 144 -8.06 -13.03 -2.30
C VAL A 144 -6.64 -13.48 -2.63
N LYS A 145 -6.40 -13.92 -3.87
CA LYS A 145 -5.07 -14.35 -4.31
C LYS A 145 -4.21 -13.11 -4.58
N LYS A 146 -3.02 -13.05 -3.97
CA LYS A 146 -2.02 -12.01 -4.25
C LYS A 146 -1.24 -12.36 -5.53
N LYS A 147 -0.53 -11.36 -6.08
CA LYS A 147 0.33 -11.52 -7.26
C LYS A 147 1.46 -12.54 -7.02
N ASP A 148 1.96 -12.63 -5.79
CA ASP A 148 2.98 -13.60 -5.38
C ASP A 148 2.44 -15.04 -5.20
N GLY A 149 1.15 -15.26 -5.47
CA GLY A 149 0.48 -16.56 -5.34
C GLY A 149 -0.03 -16.88 -3.94
N SER A 150 0.34 -16.10 -2.91
CA SER A 150 -0.15 -16.27 -1.54
C SER A 150 -1.61 -15.81 -1.39
N TRP A 151 -2.28 -16.27 -0.34
CA TRP A 151 -3.65 -15.85 -0.03
C TRP A 151 -3.68 -14.66 0.94
N ARG A 152 -4.65 -13.78 0.73
CA ARG A 152 -5.01 -12.69 1.65
C ARG A 152 -6.34 -13.02 2.29
N PHE A 153 -6.34 -13.11 3.62
CA PHE A 153 -7.54 -13.21 4.42
C PHE A 153 -8.23 -11.85 4.47
N CYS A 154 -9.48 -11.79 4.00
CA CYS A 154 -10.33 -10.61 4.08
C CYS A 154 -11.66 -11.00 4.72
N VAL A 155 -12.30 -10.05 5.42
CA VAL A 155 -13.68 -10.20 5.87
C VAL A 155 -14.55 -9.25 5.05
N ASP A 156 -15.67 -9.75 4.56
CA ASP A 156 -16.62 -8.99 3.76
C ASP A 156 -17.55 -8.16 4.65
N TYR A 157 -17.07 -6.99 5.05
CA TYR A 157 -17.84 -6.07 5.89
C TYR A 157 -18.82 -5.20 5.09
N ARG A 158 -19.15 -5.50 3.83
CA ARG A 158 -20.03 -4.62 3.03
C ARG A 158 -21.37 -4.34 3.71
N ALA A 159 -22.05 -5.37 4.21
CA ALA A 159 -23.31 -5.22 4.93
C ALA A 159 -23.14 -4.44 6.26
N LEU A 160 -22.04 -4.67 6.97
CA LEU A 160 -21.71 -3.91 8.18
C LEU A 160 -21.44 -2.44 7.87
N ASN A 161 -20.75 -2.15 6.78
CA ASN A 161 -20.39 -0.81 6.33
C ASN A 161 -21.63 0.00 5.89
N GLU A 162 -22.64 -0.64 5.32
CA GLU A 162 -23.92 -0.01 4.99
C GLU A 162 -24.66 0.46 6.26
N ALA A 163 -24.64 -0.38 7.30
CA ALA A 163 -25.20 -0.09 8.61
C ALA A 163 -24.38 0.94 9.42
N THR A 164 -23.10 1.10 9.10
CA THR A 164 -22.17 1.98 9.82
C THR A 164 -22.31 3.44 9.38
N ILE A 165 -22.43 4.34 10.35
CA ILE A 165 -22.42 5.79 10.16
C ILE A 165 -21.04 6.21 9.65
N SER A 166 -21.01 6.96 8.55
CA SER A 166 -19.75 7.43 7.96
C SER A 166 -19.10 8.46 8.86
N ASP A 167 -17.81 8.28 9.12
CA ASP A 167 -16.97 9.33 9.69
C ASP A 167 -16.72 10.42 8.64
N LYS A 168 -16.58 11.66 9.09
CA LYS A 168 -16.27 12.86 8.27
C LYS A 168 -14.90 13.44 8.61
N TYR A 169 -14.00 12.63 9.17
CA TYR A 169 -12.63 13.04 9.40
C TYR A 169 -11.97 13.54 8.09
N PRO A 170 -11.33 14.73 8.09
CA PRO A 170 -10.74 15.30 6.89
C PRO A 170 -9.50 14.49 6.46
N ILE A 171 -9.61 13.80 5.33
CA ILE A 171 -8.47 13.16 4.68
C ILE A 171 -7.83 14.18 3.73
N PRO A 172 -6.51 14.41 3.82
CA PRO A 172 -5.83 15.35 2.95
C PRO A 172 -5.93 14.93 1.49
N VAL A 173 -6.06 15.91 0.60
CA VAL A 173 -6.09 15.70 -0.84
C VAL A 173 -4.67 15.52 -1.35
N VAL A 174 -4.46 14.62 -2.32
CA VAL A 174 -3.10 14.25 -2.78
C VAL A 174 -2.36 15.46 -3.33
N GLU A 175 -3.04 16.35 -4.05
CA GLU A 175 -2.47 17.59 -4.58
C GLU A 175 -1.93 18.49 -3.46
N GLU A 176 -2.66 18.65 -2.35
CA GLU A 176 -2.20 19.43 -1.19
C GLU A 176 -0.97 18.81 -0.53
N LEU A 177 -0.90 17.47 -0.49
CA LEU A 177 0.27 16.74 0.03
C LEU A 177 1.50 16.95 -0.87
N LEU A 178 1.32 17.00 -2.19
CA LEU A 178 2.43 17.19 -3.13
C LEU A 178 3.04 18.59 -3.05
N ASP A 179 2.22 19.62 -2.83
CA ASP A 179 2.69 21.00 -2.69
C ASP A 179 3.66 21.15 -1.51
N GLU A 180 3.48 20.37 -0.44
CA GLU A 180 4.35 20.37 0.74
C GLU A 180 5.73 19.77 0.50
N LEU A 181 5.90 19.01 -0.59
CA LEU A 181 7.17 18.40 -0.96
C LEU A 181 8.09 19.38 -1.72
N TYR A 182 7.65 20.62 -1.95
CA TYR A 182 8.44 21.60 -2.67
C TYR A 182 9.81 21.85 -2.02
N GLY A 183 10.86 21.75 -2.84
CA GLY A 183 12.25 21.94 -2.41
C GLY A 183 12.84 20.76 -1.61
N ALA A 184 12.10 19.69 -1.36
CA ALA A 184 12.64 18.48 -0.78
C ALA A 184 13.48 17.69 -1.80
N VAL A 185 14.61 17.18 -1.33
CA VAL A 185 15.62 16.47 -2.14
C VAL A 185 15.71 15.00 -1.73
N TYR A 186 15.50 14.70 -0.45
CA TYR A 186 15.57 13.36 0.11
C TYR A 186 14.21 12.90 0.60
N PHE A 187 13.87 11.65 0.29
CA PHE A 187 12.59 11.04 0.61
C PHE A 187 12.80 9.64 1.20
N SER A 188 12.03 9.32 2.22
CA SER A 188 11.93 7.96 2.78
C SER A 188 10.47 7.59 2.94
N LYS A 189 10.09 6.44 2.41
CA LYS A 189 8.77 5.84 2.60
C LYS A 189 8.86 4.77 3.67
N LEU A 190 8.11 4.94 4.74
CA LEU A 190 7.97 4.00 5.84
C LEU A 190 6.58 3.35 5.74
N ASP A 191 6.56 2.03 5.52
CA ASP A 191 5.35 1.22 5.41
C ASP A 191 5.09 0.49 6.73
N LEU A 192 3.91 0.65 7.33
CA LEU A 192 3.56 -0.01 8.58
C LEU A 192 3.14 -1.47 8.33
N ARG A 193 3.64 -2.39 9.17
CA ARG A 193 3.30 -3.81 9.07
C ARG A 193 1.83 -4.02 9.42
N SER A 194 1.02 -4.36 8.42
CA SER A 194 -0.44 -4.51 8.60
C SER A 194 -1.02 -3.33 9.36
N GLY A 195 -0.74 -2.09 8.91
CA GLY A 195 -0.96 -0.86 9.70
C GLY A 195 -2.26 -0.82 10.50
N TYR A 196 -3.40 -1.18 9.88
CA TYR A 196 -4.69 -1.20 10.56
C TYR A 196 -4.73 -2.13 11.80
N HIS A 197 -4.07 -3.28 11.76
CA HIS A 197 -4.00 -4.21 12.90
C HIS A 197 -3.20 -3.65 14.09
N GLN A 198 -2.55 -2.49 13.95
CA GLN A 198 -1.82 -1.82 15.04
C GLN A 198 -2.68 -0.80 15.81
N ILE A 199 -3.97 -0.69 15.47
CA ILE A 199 -4.98 0.08 16.19
C ILE A 199 -6.01 -0.90 16.77
N ARG A 200 -6.41 -0.73 18.04
CA ARG A 200 -7.43 -1.60 18.63
C ARG A 200 -8.82 -1.27 18.09
N VAL A 201 -9.72 -2.22 18.18
CA VAL A 201 -11.17 -1.94 18.15
C VAL A 201 -11.61 -1.63 19.56
N ARG A 202 -12.49 -0.64 19.73
CA ARG A 202 -13.07 -0.34 21.05
C ARG A 202 -13.76 -1.58 21.61
N PRO A 203 -13.63 -1.90 22.92
CA PRO A 203 -14.18 -3.12 23.49
C PRO A 203 -15.68 -3.33 23.19
N GLN A 204 -16.50 -2.28 23.23
CA GLN A 204 -17.93 -2.36 22.90
C GLN A 204 -18.24 -2.65 21.43
N ASP A 205 -17.27 -2.45 20.53
CA ASP A 205 -17.40 -2.61 19.09
C ASP A 205 -16.74 -3.89 18.57
N VAL A 206 -15.92 -4.56 19.39
CA VAL A 206 -15.28 -5.85 19.06
C VAL A 206 -16.29 -6.87 18.51
N PRO A 207 -17.47 -7.09 19.14
CA PRO A 207 -18.45 -8.05 18.61
C PRO A 207 -18.93 -7.74 17.19
N LYS A 208 -18.89 -6.47 16.76
CA LYS A 208 -19.34 -6.06 15.42
C LYS A 208 -18.39 -6.52 14.32
N THR A 209 -17.13 -6.81 14.66
CA THR A 209 -16.13 -7.34 13.75
C THR A 209 -16.21 -8.86 13.57
N ALA A 210 -17.22 -9.50 14.18
CA ALA A 210 -17.32 -10.94 14.16
C ALA A 210 -17.47 -11.49 12.73
N PHE A 211 -16.69 -12.53 12.45
CA PHE A 211 -16.64 -13.23 11.18
C PHE A 211 -16.73 -14.73 11.40
N ARG A 212 -17.28 -15.42 10.39
CA ARG A 212 -17.53 -16.85 10.49
C ARG A 212 -16.73 -17.63 9.46
N THR A 213 -16.04 -18.67 9.92
CA THR A 213 -15.41 -19.66 9.05
C THR A 213 -16.36 -20.83 8.82
N HIS A 214 -15.85 -21.92 8.26
CA HIS A 214 -16.62 -23.15 8.11
C HIS A 214 -16.58 -24.03 9.37
N LEU A 215 -15.75 -23.69 10.36
CA LEU A 215 -15.67 -24.39 11.64
C LEU A 215 -16.32 -23.57 12.75
N GLU A 216 -15.86 -22.33 12.94
CA GLU A 216 -16.15 -21.55 14.14
C GLU A 216 -16.43 -20.08 13.83
N HIS A 217 -16.68 -19.32 14.89
CA HIS A 217 -16.99 -17.90 14.86
C HIS A 217 -15.95 -17.15 15.69
N TYR A 218 -15.41 -16.07 15.13
CA TYR A 218 -14.32 -15.31 15.71
C TYR A 218 -14.57 -13.82 15.56
N GLU A 219 -13.89 -13.01 16.36
CA GLU A 219 -13.93 -11.54 16.29
C GLU A 219 -12.54 -10.94 16.39
N PHE A 220 -12.36 -9.76 15.81
CA PHE A 220 -11.10 -9.04 15.82
C PHE A 220 -11.02 -8.09 17.02
N LEU A 221 -9.86 -8.12 17.68
CA LEU A 221 -9.50 -7.22 18.79
C LEU A 221 -8.76 -5.96 18.30
N VAL A 222 -8.22 -6.04 17.09
CA VAL A 222 -7.54 -4.97 16.37
C VAL A 222 -8.28 -4.63 15.09
N MET A 223 -8.15 -3.41 14.57
CA MET A 223 -8.94 -2.93 13.45
C MET A 223 -8.64 -3.74 12.17
N PRO A 224 -9.57 -4.58 11.69
CA PRO A 224 -9.36 -5.37 10.48
C PRO A 224 -9.51 -4.51 9.21
N PHE A 225 -8.92 -4.99 8.12
CA PHE A 225 -9.18 -4.41 6.79
C PHE A 225 -10.64 -4.56 6.37
N GLY A 226 -11.11 -3.61 5.57
CA GLY A 226 -12.46 -3.65 4.97
C GLY A 226 -13.54 -2.91 5.75
N LEU A 227 -13.26 -2.40 6.96
CA LEU A 227 -14.19 -1.55 7.70
C LEU A 227 -14.24 -0.13 7.12
N LYS A 228 -15.45 0.43 7.05
CA LYS A 228 -15.74 1.72 6.40
C LYS A 228 -14.88 2.88 6.89
N ASN A 229 -14.78 3.04 8.21
CA ASN A 229 -14.11 4.20 8.82
C ASN A 229 -12.66 3.89 9.23
N ALA A 230 -12.12 2.70 8.89
CA ALA A 230 -10.76 2.33 9.23
C ALA A 230 -9.71 3.34 8.69
N PRO A 231 -9.81 3.83 7.44
CA PRO A 231 -8.86 4.83 6.94
C PRO A 231 -8.92 6.15 7.73
N SER A 232 -10.12 6.62 8.09
CA SER A 232 -10.32 7.82 8.92
C SER A 232 -9.74 7.66 10.32
N THR A 233 -10.00 6.54 10.97
CA THR A 233 -9.44 6.23 12.30
C THR A 233 -7.91 6.20 12.26
N PHE A 234 -7.35 5.55 11.23
CA PHE A 234 -5.91 5.45 11.06
C PHE A 234 -5.26 6.82 10.84
N GLN A 235 -5.82 7.63 9.94
CA GLN A 235 -5.34 8.97 9.67
C GLN A 235 -5.40 9.86 10.93
N ALA A 236 -6.50 9.80 11.69
CA ALA A 236 -6.64 10.54 12.94
C ALA A 236 -5.56 10.16 13.96
N THR A 237 -5.34 8.86 14.14
CA THR A 237 -4.34 8.32 15.07
C THR A 237 -2.92 8.75 14.68
N MET A 238 -2.56 8.62 13.40
CA MET A 238 -1.23 9.01 12.94
C MET A 238 -1.01 10.52 12.98
N ASN A 239 -2.04 11.31 12.66
CA ASN A 239 -1.96 12.77 12.77
C ASN A 239 -1.72 13.23 14.20
N GLU A 240 -2.25 12.53 15.20
CA GLU A 240 -2.00 12.83 16.60
C GLU A 240 -0.60 12.39 17.04
N ILE A 241 -0.22 11.14 16.74
CA ILE A 241 1.08 10.57 17.13
C ILE A 241 2.24 11.36 16.50
N LEU A 242 2.12 11.74 15.22
CA LEU A 242 3.14 12.46 14.46
C LEU A 242 2.86 13.97 14.40
N ARG A 243 1.90 14.48 15.19
CA ARG A 243 1.48 15.89 15.20
C ARG A 243 2.62 16.91 15.18
N PRO A 244 3.74 16.72 15.91
CA PRO A 244 4.84 17.68 15.89
C PRO A 244 5.52 17.84 14.52
N TYR A 245 5.40 16.84 13.64
CA TYR A 245 6.19 16.69 12.40
C TYR A 245 5.34 16.68 11.13
N VAL A 246 4.04 16.38 11.26
CA VAL A 246 3.06 16.41 10.16
C VAL A 246 3.07 17.78 9.49
N ARG A 247 3.12 17.78 8.14
CA ARG A 247 3.21 18.96 7.28
C ARG A 247 4.48 19.82 7.44
N LYS A 248 5.49 19.33 8.15
CA LYS A 248 6.83 19.96 8.24
C LYS A 248 7.87 19.17 7.48
N PHE A 249 7.97 17.88 7.80
CA PHE A 249 8.88 16.93 7.14
C PHE A 249 8.29 15.51 7.11
N VAL A 250 7.04 15.35 7.53
CA VAL A 250 6.29 14.09 7.51
C VAL A 250 4.94 14.33 6.83
N LEU A 251 4.63 13.50 5.84
CA LEU A 251 3.27 13.33 5.33
C LEU A 251 2.77 11.94 5.71
N VAL A 252 1.51 11.86 6.08
CA VAL A 252 0.84 10.59 6.36
C VAL A 252 -0.33 10.47 5.41
N PHE A 253 -0.40 9.36 4.70
CA PHE A 253 -1.54 9.04 3.84
C PHE A 253 -1.93 7.57 4.04
N PHE A 254 -3.01 7.34 4.78
CA PHE A 254 -3.37 6.00 5.24
C PHE A 254 -2.19 5.31 5.92
N ASP A 255 -1.82 4.09 5.51
CA ASP A 255 -0.75 3.26 6.09
C ASP A 255 0.68 3.67 5.68
N ASP A 256 0.82 4.64 4.77
CA ASP A 256 2.10 5.14 4.30
C ASP A 256 2.53 6.41 5.05
N ILE A 257 3.75 6.38 5.61
CA ILE A 257 4.41 7.55 6.17
C ILE A 257 5.55 7.97 5.24
N LEU A 258 5.48 9.19 4.72
CA LEU A 258 6.53 9.78 3.89
C LEU A 258 7.32 10.80 4.71
N VAL A 259 8.63 10.58 4.85
CA VAL A 259 9.57 11.54 5.43
C VAL A 259 10.30 12.24 4.30
N PHE A 260 10.39 13.56 4.33
CA PHE A 260 11.03 14.35 3.27
C PHE A 260 11.92 15.45 3.84
N SER A 261 13.02 15.80 3.16
CA SER A 261 14.04 16.73 3.69
C SER A 261 14.86 17.39 2.59
N LYS A 262 15.50 18.53 2.88
CA LYS A 262 16.28 19.30 1.88
C LYS A 262 17.73 18.83 1.77
N SER A 263 18.29 18.26 2.85
CA SER A 263 19.64 17.70 2.87
C SER A 263 19.66 16.33 3.54
N LEU A 264 20.73 15.55 3.30
CA LEU A 264 20.90 14.24 3.91
C LEU A 264 21.02 14.34 5.44
N SER A 265 21.76 15.33 5.94
CA SER A 265 21.94 15.54 7.38
C SER A 265 20.61 15.80 8.07
N GLU A 266 19.76 16.68 7.49
CA GLU A 266 18.40 16.89 7.99
C GLU A 266 17.57 15.60 7.93
N HIS A 267 17.71 14.84 6.84
CA HIS A 267 16.93 13.61 6.63
C HIS A 267 17.21 12.55 7.69
N VAL A 268 18.48 12.37 8.06
CA VAL A 268 18.89 11.47 9.15
C VAL A 268 18.24 11.92 10.47
N THR A 269 18.30 13.21 10.81
CA THR A 269 17.65 13.74 12.02
C THR A 269 16.13 13.54 12.00
N HIS A 270 15.46 13.81 10.87
CA HIS A 270 14.03 13.61 10.74
C HIS A 270 13.62 12.14 10.88
N LEU A 271 14.39 11.22 10.30
CA LEU A 271 14.16 9.78 10.45
C LEU A 271 14.32 9.34 11.91
N ILE A 272 15.34 9.81 12.62
CA ILE A 272 15.51 9.56 14.07
C ILE A 272 14.25 9.97 14.83
N CYS A 273 13.77 11.21 14.63
CA CYS A 273 12.58 11.72 15.30
C CYS A 273 11.33 10.86 15.02
N VAL A 274 11.14 10.43 13.77
CA VAL A 274 9.98 9.61 13.39
C VAL A 274 10.09 8.20 13.97
N LEU A 275 11.25 7.54 13.82
CA LEU A 275 11.48 6.19 14.34
C LEU A 275 11.36 6.12 15.85
N GLU A 276 11.83 7.14 16.57
CA GLU A 276 11.65 7.26 18.02
C GLU A 276 10.18 7.36 18.42
N VAL A 277 9.39 8.20 17.72
CA VAL A 277 7.95 8.28 17.96
C VAL A 277 7.25 6.95 17.68
N LEU A 278 7.57 6.27 16.57
CA LEU A 278 7.00 4.96 16.25
C LEU A 278 7.33 3.93 17.34
N GLN A 279 8.59 3.89 17.80
CA GLN A 279 9.02 2.98 18.85
C GLN A 279 8.27 3.24 20.17
N ASN A 280 8.19 4.51 20.59
CA ASN A 280 7.51 4.88 21.84
C ASN A 280 6.00 4.59 21.81
N ASN A 281 5.39 4.64 20.62
CA ASN A 281 3.98 4.32 20.41
C ASN A 281 3.72 2.87 20.03
N GLN A 282 4.74 2.01 20.07
CA GLN A 282 4.67 0.59 19.72
C GLN A 282 4.05 0.36 18.32
N LEU A 283 4.47 1.17 17.36
CA LEU A 283 4.15 1.02 15.95
C LEU A 283 5.31 0.31 15.23
N PHE A 284 4.99 -0.63 14.36
CA PHE A 284 5.95 -1.54 13.73
C PHE A 284 5.96 -1.39 12.22
N LEU A 285 7.15 -1.26 11.65
CA LEU A 285 7.37 -1.13 10.21
C LEU A 285 7.57 -2.48 9.54
N ASN A 286 7.21 -2.54 8.26
CA ASN A 286 7.48 -3.68 7.41
C ASN A 286 8.85 -3.51 6.72
N GLN A 287 9.86 -4.18 7.25
CA GLN A 287 11.25 -4.06 6.76
C GLN A 287 11.41 -4.28 5.26
N LYS A 288 10.59 -5.13 4.63
CA LYS A 288 10.71 -5.46 3.20
C LYS A 288 10.19 -4.37 2.25
N SER A 289 9.38 -3.43 2.75
CA SER A 289 8.74 -2.37 1.97
C SER A 289 9.23 -0.97 2.37
N VAL A 290 10.09 -0.88 3.37
CA VAL A 290 10.71 0.37 3.79
C VAL A 290 11.73 0.79 2.74
N ALA A 291 11.57 2.02 2.28
CA ALA A 291 12.30 2.58 1.17
C ALA A 291 13.00 3.85 1.70
N LEU A 292 14.31 3.83 1.91
CA LEU A 292 15.03 4.92 2.58
C LEU A 292 15.92 5.74 1.63
N GLY A 293 15.91 7.06 1.84
CA GLY A 293 16.94 7.97 1.33
C GLY A 293 16.94 8.18 -0.19
N TYR A 294 15.80 8.00 -0.85
CA TYR A 294 15.67 8.28 -2.28
C TYR A 294 15.96 9.75 -2.54
N ARG A 295 16.93 10.00 -3.41
CA ARG A 295 17.24 11.33 -3.89
C ARG A 295 16.37 11.63 -5.11
N LYS A 296 15.71 12.79 -5.13
CA LYS A 296 15.03 13.26 -6.34
C LYS A 296 16.04 13.36 -7.48
N SER A 297 15.85 12.58 -8.53
CA SER A 297 16.55 12.76 -9.80
C SER A 297 16.07 14.09 -10.41
N ASN A 298 17.02 14.91 -10.88
CA ASN A 298 16.79 16.27 -11.42
C ASN A 298 15.97 16.30 -12.73
N THR A 299 15.12 15.32 -13.03
CA THR A 299 14.43 15.20 -14.32
C THR A 299 13.05 15.87 -14.38
N TRP A 300 12.71 16.73 -13.42
CA TRP A 300 11.42 17.45 -13.40
C TRP A 300 11.55 18.98 -13.57
N ASP A 301 12.73 19.46 -13.95
CA ASP A 301 12.92 20.82 -14.43
C ASP A 301 13.14 20.77 -15.95
N MET A 302 12.05 20.71 -16.73
CA MET A 302 11.97 21.18 -18.13
C MET A 302 10.51 21.27 -18.58
#